data_AF-A0A290ZMY3-F1
#
_entry.id   AF-A0A290ZMY3-F1
#
_cell.length_a   1.000
_cell.length_b   1.000
_cell.length_c   1.000
_cell.angle_alpha   90.00
_cell.angle_beta   90.00
_cell.angle_gamma   90.00
#
_symmetry.space_group_name_H-M   'P 1'
#
loop_
_entity.id
_entity.type
_entity.pdbx_description
1 polymer ?
#
loop_
_entity_poly.entity_id
_entity_poly.type
_entity_poly.pdbx_seq_one_letter_code
_entity_poly.pdbx_strand_id
1 'polypeptide(L)'
;MNAATHQWTAALAVGAVLHSGEVERGEATAWPLAGGGLAALLTKLPDVLEPAVHPHHRQFFHSVACAALVTAGWKALHEWQPQSEEGRFWRKVAMIGAGAYLCHLALDALTARSLPLVGR
;
A
#
# COMPACT_ATOMS: atom_id res chain seq x y z
N MET A 1 -15.26 -6.99 0.16
CA MET A 1 -15.31 -5.75 -0.65
C MET A 1 -14.87 -6.07 -2.07
N ASN A 2 -15.21 -5.25 -3.07
CA ASN A 2 -14.82 -5.50 -4.46
C ASN A 2 -13.49 -4.81 -4.83
N ALA A 3 -12.93 -5.15 -5.99
CA ALA A 3 -11.66 -4.60 -6.46
C ALA A 3 -11.67 -3.07 -6.58
N ALA A 4 -12.75 -2.48 -7.11
CA ALA A 4 -12.85 -1.03 -7.28
C ALA A 4 -12.74 -0.29 -5.93
N THR A 5 -13.34 -0.81 -4.86
CA THR A 5 -13.23 -0.19 -3.53
C THR A 5 -11.78 -0.17 -3.03
N HIS A 6 -11.01 -1.24 -3.26
CA HIS A 6 -9.59 -1.29 -2.88
C HIS A 6 -8.76 -0.26 -3.66
N GLN A 7 -9.02 -0.14 -4.96
CA GLN A 7 -8.29 0.79 -5.83
C GLN A 7 -8.58 2.25 -5.47
N TRP A 8 -9.84 2.62 -5.30
CA TRP A 8 -10.21 4.00 -4.94
C TRP A 8 -9.72 4.38 -3.54
N THR A 9 -9.83 3.47 -2.57
CA THR A 9 -9.36 3.73 -1.20
C THR A 9 -7.85 3.95 -1.19
N ALA A 10 -7.09 3.07 -1.84
CA ALA A 10 -5.63 3.22 -1.92
C ALA A 10 -5.23 4.52 -2.66
N ALA A 11 -5.92 4.85 -3.76
CA ALA A 11 -5.66 6.06 -4.51
C ALA A 11 -5.86 7.33 -3.67
N LEU A 12 -7.01 7.42 -3.00
CA LEU A 12 -7.37 8.59 -2.19
C LEU A 12 -6.50 8.68 -0.94
N ALA A 13 -6.29 7.57 -0.21
CA ALA A 13 -5.51 7.57 1.01
C ALA A 13 -4.03 7.93 0.75
N VAL A 14 -3.38 7.28 -0.22
CA VAL A 14 -1.97 7.57 -0.53
C VAL A 14 -1.83 8.96 -1.16
N GLY A 15 -2.74 9.35 -2.05
CA GLY A 15 -2.75 10.70 -2.63
C GLY A 15 -2.88 11.79 -1.57
N ALA A 16 -3.78 11.60 -0.58
CA ALA A 16 -3.95 12.54 0.53
C ALA A 16 -2.70 12.63 1.42
N VAL A 17 -2.04 11.51 1.73
CA VAL A 17 -0.79 11.51 2.50
C VAL A 17 0.32 12.27 1.75
N LEU A 18 0.47 12.04 0.45
CA LEU A 18 1.44 12.76 -0.38
C LEU A 18 1.12 14.26 -0.43
N HIS A 19 -0.15 14.62 -0.60
CA HIS A 19 -0.57 16.02 -0.61
C HIS A 19 -0.31 16.71 0.72
N SER A 20 -0.63 16.06 1.85
CA SER A 20 -0.35 16.60 3.19
C SER A 20 1.15 16.91 3.35
N GLY A 21 2.01 15.98 2.92
CA GLY A 21 3.45 16.19 2.97
C GLY A 21 3.93 17.33 2.06
N GLU A 22 3.30 17.54 0.90
CA GLU A 22 3.60 18.70 0.04
C GLU A 22 3.19 20.02 0.67
N VAL A 23 2.01 20.08 1.29
CA VAL A 23 1.53 21.25 2.02
C VAL A 23 2.51 21.63 3.13
N GLU A 24 2.99 20.65 3.91
CA GLU A 24 3.98 20.88 4.97
C GLU A 24 5.32 21.43 4.45
N ARG A 25 5.72 21.07 3.22
CA ARG A 25 6.96 21.54 2.59
C ARG A 25 6.78 22.80 1.75
N GLY A 26 5.56 23.30 1.59
CA GLY A 26 5.26 24.42 0.68
C GLY A 26 5.49 24.08 -0.79
N GLU A 27 5.36 22.81 -1.15
CA GLU A 27 5.54 22.30 -2.52
C GLU A 27 4.19 22.15 -3.22
N ALA A 28 4.21 22.21 -4.56
CA ALA A 28 3.07 21.84 -5.39
C ALA A 28 3.57 21.00 -6.56
N THR A 29 3.35 19.69 -6.51
CA THR A 29 3.80 18.78 -7.56
C THR A 29 2.70 17.85 -8.06
N ALA A 30 3.00 17.04 -9.08
CA ALA A 30 2.08 16.03 -9.58
C ALA A 30 2.04 14.74 -8.73
N TRP A 31 2.91 14.62 -7.71
CA TRP A 31 3.03 13.38 -6.91
C TRP A 31 1.75 12.94 -6.19
N PRO A 32 0.85 13.80 -5.69
CA PRO A 32 -0.37 13.33 -5.05
C PRO A 32 -1.29 12.60 -6.03
N LEU A 33 -1.41 13.12 -7.26
CA LEU A 33 -2.22 12.50 -8.30
C LEU A 33 -1.53 11.26 -8.88
N ALA A 34 -0.25 11.38 -9.25
CA ALA A 34 0.52 10.27 -9.83
C ALA A 34 0.70 9.12 -8.83
N GLY A 35 1.00 9.43 -7.57
CA GLY A 35 1.17 8.46 -6.50
C GLY A 35 -0.16 7.81 -6.09
N GLY A 36 -1.26 8.55 -6.07
CA GLY A 36 -2.60 7.99 -5.91
C GLY A 36 -2.95 7.02 -7.05
N GLY A 37 -2.71 7.42 -8.30
CA GLY A 37 -2.90 6.53 -9.46
C GLY A 37 -2.05 5.26 -9.38
N LEU A 38 -0.78 5.39 -9.00
CA LEU A 38 0.11 4.25 -8.80
C LEU A 38 -0.38 3.33 -7.64
N ALA A 39 -0.85 3.91 -6.53
CA ALA A 39 -1.43 3.14 -5.44
C ALA A 39 -2.69 2.36 -5.87
N ALA A 40 -3.52 2.94 -6.73
CA ALA A 40 -4.69 2.27 -7.32
C ALA A 40 -4.31 1.03 -8.14
N LEU A 41 -3.12 1.01 -8.73
CA LEU A 41 -2.60 -0.14 -9.47
C LEU A 41 -1.98 -1.16 -8.52
N LEU A 42 -1.10 -0.70 -7.61
CA LEU A 42 -0.33 -1.55 -6.70
C LEU A 42 -1.17 -2.18 -5.58
N THR A 43 -2.35 -1.63 -5.27
CA THR A 43 -3.25 -2.21 -4.25
C THR A 43 -3.66 -3.65 -4.57
N LYS A 44 -3.61 -4.07 -5.85
CA LYS A 44 -3.93 -5.44 -6.29
C LYS A 44 -2.80 -6.43 -6.01
N LEU A 45 -1.65 -5.98 -5.54
CA LEU A 45 -0.48 -6.83 -5.36
C LEU A 45 -0.73 -8.04 -4.45
N PRO A 46 -1.46 -7.94 -3.32
CA PRO A 46 -1.82 -9.12 -2.53
C PRO A 46 -2.56 -10.17 -3.36
N ASP A 47 -3.57 -9.76 -4.13
CA ASP A 47 -4.35 -10.66 -4.99
C ASP A 47 -3.56 -11.20 -6.19
N VAL A 48 -2.51 -10.51 -6.65
CA VAL A 48 -1.60 -11.03 -7.69
C VAL A 48 -0.69 -12.10 -7.12
N LEU A 49 -0.17 -11.89 -5.90
CA LEU A 49 0.68 -12.84 -5.19
C LEU A 49 -0.11 -14.05 -4.68
N GLU A 50 -1.38 -13.84 -4.34
CA GLU A 50 -2.29 -14.82 -3.78
C GLU A 50 -3.69 -14.70 -4.43
N PRO A 51 -3.88 -15.31 -5.62
CA PRO A 51 -5.11 -15.16 -6.40
C PRO A 51 -6.39 -15.60 -5.68
N ALA A 52 -7.44 -14.78 -5.82
CA ALA A 52 -8.76 -15.01 -5.24
C ALA A 52 -9.59 -16.08 -5.97
N VAL A 53 -9.03 -17.27 -6.20
CA VAL A 53 -9.66 -18.39 -6.93
C VAL A 53 -10.72 -19.12 -6.12
N HIS A 54 -10.74 -18.95 -4.79
CA HIS A 54 -11.76 -19.54 -3.92
C HIS A 54 -12.00 -18.70 -2.66
N PRO A 55 -13.13 -18.92 -1.95
CA PRO A 55 -13.49 -18.16 -0.75
C PRO A 55 -12.48 -18.25 0.39
N HIS A 56 -11.54 -19.20 0.34
CA HIS A 56 -10.49 -19.45 1.33
C HIS A 56 -9.08 -18.96 0.92
N HIS A 57 -8.94 -18.10 -0.10
CA HIS A 57 -7.61 -17.80 -0.70
C HIS A 57 -6.65 -17.08 0.24
N ARG A 58 -7.13 -16.16 1.11
CA ARG A 58 -6.28 -15.44 2.07
C ARG A 58 -5.41 -16.38 2.94
N GLN A 59 -4.13 -16.51 2.62
CA GLN A 59 -3.08 -17.13 3.43
C GLN A 59 -2.07 -16.06 3.85
N PHE A 60 -0.80 -16.21 3.47
CA PHE A 60 0.29 -15.40 3.93
C PHE A 60 0.20 -13.96 3.42
N PHE A 61 -0.07 -13.74 2.13
CA PHE A 61 -0.06 -12.39 1.55
C PHE A 61 -1.27 -11.56 1.98
N HIS A 62 -2.30 -12.20 2.54
CA HIS A 62 -3.43 -11.54 3.18
C HIS A 62 -3.45 -11.77 4.70
N SER A 63 -2.30 -11.81 5.36
CA SER A 63 -2.20 -12.05 6.81
C SER A 63 -1.75 -10.83 7.62
N VAL A 64 -1.97 -10.89 8.94
CA VAL A 64 -1.43 -9.92 9.91
C VAL A 64 0.11 -9.95 9.91
N ALA A 65 0.72 -11.12 9.78
CA ALA A 65 2.18 -11.23 9.71
C ALA A 65 2.75 -10.54 8.46
N CYS A 66 2.11 -10.70 7.30
CA CYS A 66 2.52 -9.97 6.11
C CYS A 66 2.29 -8.46 6.27
N ALA A 67 1.18 -8.03 6.88
CA ALA A 67 0.97 -6.62 7.23
C ALA A 67 2.11 -6.07 8.09
N ALA A 68 2.56 -6.83 9.10
CA ALA A 68 3.67 -6.45 9.97
C ALA A 68 5.00 -6.36 9.20
N LEU A 69 5.28 -7.30 8.29
CA LEU A 69 6.47 -7.28 7.45
C LEU A 69 6.48 -6.09 6.49
N VAL A 70 5.35 -5.80 5.83
CA VAL A 70 5.21 -4.63 4.96
C VAL A 70 5.37 -3.35 5.76
N THR A 71 4.80 -3.27 6.97
CA THR A 71 4.96 -2.12 7.87
C THR A 71 6.42 -1.94 8.31
N ALA A 72 7.12 -3.03 8.65
CA ALA A 72 8.54 -2.99 9.01
C ALA A 72 9.40 -2.52 7.82
N GLY A 73 9.10 -3.00 6.61
CA GLY A 73 9.73 -2.53 5.38
C GLY A 73 9.44 -1.05 5.11
N TRP A 74 8.21 -0.60 5.37
CA TRP A 74 7.85 0.81 5.23
C TRP A 74 8.62 1.70 6.21
N LYS A 75 8.80 1.26 7.46
CA LYS A 75 9.65 1.94 8.45
C LYS A 75 11.10 2.03 7.98
N ALA A 76 11.66 0.92 7.47
CA ALA A 76 13.02 0.90 6.94
C ALA A 76 13.18 1.84 5.73
N LEU A 77 12.20 1.88 4.82
CA LEU A 77 12.16 2.85 3.72
C LEU A 77 12.10 4.29 4.21
N HIS A 78 11.32 4.55 5.27
CA HIS A 78 11.23 5.88 5.86
C HIS A 78 12.58 6.34 6.44
N GLU A 79 13.30 5.45 7.11
CA GLU A 79 14.62 5.72 7.71
C GLU A 79 15.74 5.78 6.67
N TRP A 80 15.59 5.10 5.54
CA TRP A 80 16.56 5.16 4.44
C TRP A 80 16.57 6.53 3.77
N GLN A 81 17.72 7.22 3.81
CA GLN A 81 17.93 8.54 3.20
C GLN A 81 18.90 8.47 2.01
N PRO A 82 18.43 8.11 0.81
CA PRO A 82 19.28 7.98 -0.36
C PRO A 82 19.83 9.34 -0.82
N GLN A 83 21.14 9.37 -1.10
CA GLN A 83 21.85 10.55 -1.59
C GLN A 83 21.60 10.81 -3.09
N SER A 84 21.35 9.76 -3.86
CA SER A 84 21.04 9.86 -5.30
C SER A 84 19.57 10.21 -5.55
N GLU A 85 19.30 10.90 -6.65
CA GLU A 85 17.93 11.19 -7.12
C GLU A 85 17.16 9.92 -7.44
N GLU A 86 17.80 8.97 -8.13
CA GLU A 86 17.23 7.66 -8.42
C GLU A 86 16.82 6.92 -7.13
N GLY A 87 17.66 6.95 -6.09
CA GLY A 87 17.34 6.34 -4.81
C GLY A 87 16.13 7.02 -4.16
N ARG A 88 16.04 8.36 -4.20
CA ARG A 88 14.87 9.10 -3.68
C ARG A 88 13.59 8.76 -4.44
N PHE A 89 13.69 8.59 -5.75
CA PHE A 89 12.56 8.16 -6.60
C PHE A 89 12.08 6.76 -6.20
N TRP A 90 12.98 5.77 -6.15
CA TRP A 90 12.61 4.40 -5.81
C TRP A 90 12.12 4.25 -4.37
N ARG A 91 12.70 4.99 -3.42
CA ARG A 91 12.17 5.09 -2.05
C ARG A 91 10.71 5.54 -2.07
N LYS A 92 10.38 6.61 -2.80
CA LYS A 92 9.00 7.13 -2.89
C LYS A 92 8.05 6.10 -3.51
N VAL A 93 8.46 5.47 -4.62
CA VAL A 93 7.68 4.40 -5.28
C VAL A 93 7.43 3.23 -4.33
N ALA A 94 8.45 2.78 -3.61
CA ALA A 94 8.34 1.68 -2.66
C ALA A 94 7.43 2.03 -1.47
N MET A 95 7.50 3.27 -0.96
CA MET A 95 6.58 3.75 0.08
C MET A 95 5.12 3.80 -0.40
N ILE A 96 4.88 4.23 -1.65
CA ILE A 96 3.55 4.20 -2.27
C ILE A 96 3.04 2.76 -2.37
N GLY A 97 3.89 1.83 -2.83
CA GLY A 97 3.54 0.42 -2.92
C GLY A 97 3.21 -0.20 -1.56
N ALA A 98 4.01 0.07 -0.54
CA ALA A 98 3.74 -0.40 0.82
C ALA A 98 2.43 0.18 1.38
N GLY A 99 2.18 1.48 1.20
CA GLY A 99 0.93 2.12 1.59
C GLY A 99 -0.30 1.52 0.88
N ALA A 100 -0.20 1.26 -0.43
CA ALA A 100 -1.24 0.61 -1.20
C ALA A 100 -1.54 -0.82 -0.72
N TYR A 101 -0.50 -1.60 -0.44
CA TYR A 101 -0.63 -2.96 0.10
C TYR A 101 -1.33 -2.94 1.46
N LEU A 102 -0.94 -2.03 2.36
CA LEU A 102 -1.55 -1.88 3.67
C LEU A 102 -3.00 -1.41 3.57
N CYS A 103 -3.35 -0.55 2.61
CA CYS A 103 -4.74 -0.22 2.34
C CYS A 103 -5.55 -1.46 1.95
N HIS A 104 -5.00 -2.35 1.12
CA HIS A 104 -5.67 -3.60 0.75
C HIS A 104 -5.94 -4.47 1.97
N LEU A 105 -4.92 -4.71 2.78
CA LEU A 105 -5.05 -5.51 4.00
C LEU A 105 -6.00 -4.90 5.02
N ALA A 106 -5.97 -3.58 5.19
CA ALA A 106 -6.88 -2.88 6.11
C ALA A 106 -8.34 -3.07 5.71
N LEU A 107 -8.64 -2.98 4.41
CA LEU A 107 -9.98 -3.22 3.89
C LEU A 107 -10.41 -4.68 4.06
N ASP A 108 -9.50 -5.62 3.82
CA ASP A 108 -9.76 -7.04 4.04
C ASP A 108 -9.99 -7.38 5.52
N ALA A 109 -9.27 -6.73 6.43
CA ALA A 109 -9.46 -6.87 7.88
C ALA A 109 -10.86 -6.45 8.35
N LEU A 110 -11.48 -5.48 7.67
CA LEU A 110 -12.82 -4.97 7.95
C LEU A 110 -13.94 -5.82 7.35
N THR A 111 -13.60 -6.87 6.59
CA THR A 111 -14.60 -7.85 6.12
C THR A 111 -14.90 -8.90 7.21
N ALA A 112 -16.06 -9.55 7.13
CA ALA A 112 -16.44 -10.61 8.06
C ALA A 112 -15.43 -11.76 8.17
N ARG A 113 -14.67 -12.05 7.09
CA ARG A 113 -13.61 -13.07 7.09
C ARG A 113 -12.32 -12.58 7.74
N SER A 114 -12.08 -11.27 7.76
CA SER A 114 -10.87 -10.61 8.27
C SER A 114 -9.56 -11.21 7.72
N LEU A 115 -8.43 -10.89 8.36
CA LEU A 115 -7.11 -11.43 8.05
C LEU A 115 -6.75 -12.60 9.00
N PRO A 116 -6.22 -13.73 8.52
CA PRO A 116 -5.53 -14.71 9.37
C PRO A 116 -4.23 -14.14 9.97
N LEU A 117 -3.70 -14.78 11.01
CA LEU A 117 -2.42 -14.36 11.60
C LEU A 117 -1.23 -14.57 10.65
N VAL A 118 -1.12 -15.73 10.01
CA VAL A 118 -0.08 -16.08 9.02
C VAL A 118 -0.69 -16.84 7.83
N GLY A 119 -1.81 -17.53 8.05
CA GLY A 119 -2.53 -18.37 7.11
C GLY A 119 -3.45 -19.32 7.90
N ARG A 120 -4.24 -20.15 7.22
CA ARG A 120 -4.93 -21.30 7.82
C ARG A 120 -4.16 -22.57 7.54
#